data_AF-A0A7S3ZH82-F1
#
_entry.id   AF-A0A7S3ZH82-F1
#
_cell.length_a   1.000
_cell.length_b   1.000
_cell.length_c   1.000
_cell.angle_alpha   90.00
_cell.angle_beta   90.00
_cell.angle_gamma   90.00
#
_symmetry.space_group_name_H-M   'P 1'
#
loop_
_entity.id
_entity.type
_entity.pdbx_description
1 polymer ?
#
loop_
_entity_poly.entity_id
_entity_poly.type
_entity_poly.pdbx_seq_one_letter_code
_entity_poly.pdbx_strand_id
1 'polypeptide(L)'
;LEGNGGWNRDNKRDLTNFQKNTPHVLIATPAMAEWVISNSRNTVSLESLRHVVFDEVDQLLSMQNHREGAIYLMSRALDYDAQLAFVSATITADVERVSRQYMSNPKRVTPPV
;
A
#
# COMPACT_ATOMS: atom_id res chain seq x y z
N LEU A 1 2.76 -5.51 12.32
CA LEU A 1 4.00 -5.98 11.68
C LEU A 1 4.99 -4.83 11.70
N GLU A 2 5.77 -4.73 12.76
CA GLU A 2 6.88 -3.78 12.84
C GLU A 2 8.16 -4.57 12.59
N GLY A 3 8.90 -4.27 11.52
CA GLY A 3 10.11 -5.01 11.21
C GLY A 3 10.86 -4.48 10.00
N ASN A 4 12.18 -4.42 10.10
CA ASN A 4 13.12 -3.98 9.06
C ASN A 4 13.28 -4.99 7.90
N GLY A 5 12.20 -5.58 7.40
CA GLY A 5 12.23 -6.51 6.25
C GLY A 5 12.90 -7.89 6.50
N GLY A 6 13.35 -8.18 7.73
CA GLY A 6 13.94 -9.47 8.10
C GLY A 6 12.91 -10.48 8.62
N TRP A 7 12.93 -11.71 8.10
CA TRP A 7 12.14 -12.85 8.61
C TRP A 7 12.59 -13.22 10.05
N ASN A 8 11.70 -13.05 11.05
CA ASN A 8 11.87 -13.60 12.41
C ASN A 8 10.66 -14.48 12.81
N ARG A 9 10.79 -15.27 13.90
CA ARG A 9 9.72 -16.11 14.49
C ARG A 9 8.44 -15.31 14.80
N ASP A 10 8.58 -14.05 15.20
CA ASP A 10 7.43 -13.17 15.49
C ASP A 10 6.55 -12.95 14.26
N ASN A 11 7.16 -12.78 13.07
CA ASN A 11 6.44 -12.61 11.80
C ASN A 11 5.59 -13.84 11.45
N LYS A 12 6.03 -15.07 11.80
CA LYS A 12 5.23 -16.29 11.55
C LYS A 12 3.97 -16.35 12.41
N ARG A 13 4.08 -15.95 13.68
CA ARG A 13 2.93 -15.90 14.60
C ARG A 13 1.92 -14.85 14.12
N ASP A 14 2.39 -13.68 13.74
CA ASP A 14 1.54 -12.58 13.28
C ASP A 14 0.79 -12.94 11.99
N LEU A 15 1.46 -13.58 11.02
CA LEU A 15 0.81 -14.10 9.81
C LEU A 15 -0.24 -15.17 10.12
N THR A 16 0.04 -16.06 11.07
CA THR A 16 -0.93 -17.09 11.49
C THR A 16 -2.17 -16.46 12.14
N ASN A 17 -1.98 -15.41 12.95
CA ASN A 17 -3.08 -14.67 13.56
C ASN A 17 -3.87 -13.88 12.53
N PHE A 18 -3.19 -13.29 11.54
CA PHE A 18 -3.84 -12.60 10.42
C PHE A 18 -4.78 -13.53 9.64
N GLN A 19 -4.40 -14.80 9.42
CA GLN A 19 -5.29 -15.76 8.76
C GLN A 19 -6.50 -16.15 9.59
N LYS A 20 -6.28 -16.37 10.89
CA LYS A 20 -7.37 -16.79 11.80
C LYS A 20 -8.35 -15.66 12.10
N ASN A 21 -7.83 -14.44 12.19
CA ASN A 21 -8.55 -13.22 12.55
C ASN A 21 -8.16 -12.12 11.57
N THR A 22 -8.62 -12.25 10.33
CA THR A 22 -8.27 -11.28 9.28
C THR A 22 -8.76 -9.89 9.65
N PRO A 23 -7.85 -8.91 9.79
CA PRO A 23 -8.25 -7.57 10.18
C PRO A 23 -9.00 -6.88 9.04
N HIS A 24 -9.96 -6.03 9.40
CA HIS A 24 -10.68 -5.19 8.43
C HIS A 24 -9.80 -4.04 7.90
N VAL A 25 -8.81 -3.61 8.69
CA VAL A 25 -7.88 -2.51 8.36
C VAL A 25 -6.46 -2.95 8.68
N LEU A 26 -5.55 -2.80 7.71
CA LEU A 26 -4.12 -3.02 7.88
C LEU A 26 -3.39 -1.69 7.64
N ILE A 27 -2.50 -1.33 8.58
CA ILE A 27 -1.59 -0.19 8.44
C ILE A 27 -0.17 -0.75 8.39
N ALA A 28 0.57 -0.40 7.36
CA ALA A 28 1.94 -0.88 7.13
C ALA A 28 2.73 0.10 6.26
N THR A 29 4.05 0.08 6.38
CA THR A 29 4.94 0.73 5.40
C THR A 29 4.91 -0.04 4.08
N PRO A 30 5.13 0.61 2.92
CA PRO A 30 5.03 -0.05 1.63
C PRO A 30 5.92 -1.29 1.49
N ALA A 31 7.17 -1.20 1.95
CA ALA A 31 8.12 -2.31 1.90
C ALA A 31 7.65 -3.54 2.70
N MET A 32 7.06 -3.33 3.89
CA MET A 32 6.52 -4.44 4.69
C MET A 32 5.29 -5.06 4.03
N ALA A 33 4.37 -4.24 3.54
CA ALA A 33 3.16 -4.73 2.88
C ALA A 33 3.48 -5.50 1.60
N GLU A 34 4.38 -4.98 0.76
CA GLU A 34 4.90 -5.68 -0.43
C GLU A 34 5.49 -7.04 -0.06
N TRP A 35 6.38 -7.08 0.93
CA TRP A 35 7.02 -8.32 1.38
C TRP A 35 5.99 -9.34 1.86
N VAL A 36 5.00 -8.92 2.66
CA VAL A 36 3.96 -9.83 3.15
C VAL A 36 3.14 -10.39 2.00
N ILE A 37 2.70 -9.54 1.07
CA ILE A 37 1.83 -9.96 -0.02
C ILE A 37 2.61 -10.86 -0.99
N SER A 38 3.85 -10.52 -1.32
CA SER A 38 4.66 -11.26 -2.31
C SER A 38 5.29 -12.55 -1.77
N ASN A 39 5.69 -12.61 -0.49
CA ASN A 39 6.43 -13.75 0.06
C ASN A 39 5.60 -14.72 0.90
N SER A 40 4.33 -14.41 1.20
CA SER A 40 3.53 -15.22 2.12
C SER A 40 2.80 -16.41 1.48
N ARG A 41 3.11 -16.79 0.22
CA ARG A 41 2.48 -17.95 -0.47
C ARG A 41 0.94 -17.94 -0.41
N ASN A 42 0.31 -16.78 -0.67
CA ASN A 42 -1.14 -16.54 -0.54
C ASN A 42 -1.70 -16.60 0.89
N THR A 43 -0.85 -16.48 1.91
CA THR A 43 -1.33 -16.39 3.30
C THR A 43 -2.17 -15.14 3.55
N VAL A 44 -1.89 -14.06 2.83
CA VAL A 44 -2.72 -12.85 2.82
C VAL A 44 -3.47 -12.78 1.49
N SER A 45 -4.78 -13.05 1.52
CA SER A 45 -5.65 -12.87 0.36
C SER A 45 -6.04 -11.39 0.21
N LEU A 46 -6.03 -10.90 -1.03
CA LEU A 46 -6.48 -9.56 -1.40
C LEU A 46 -7.84 -9.57 -2.12
N GLU A 47 -8.53 -10.71 -2.22
CA GLU A 47 -9.82 -10.83 -2.93
C GLU A 47 -10.91 -9.90 -2.37
N SER A 48 -10.87 -9.65 -1.06
CA SER A 48 -11.76 -8.73 -0.36
C SER A 48 -11.22 -7.30 -0.24
N LEU A 49 -10.07 -6.99 -0.85
CA LEU A 49 -9.51 -5.65 -0.85
C LEU A 49 -10.44 -4.71 -1.62
N ARG A 50 -10.81 -3.59 -1.00
CA ARG A 50 -11.69 -2.58 -1.61
C ARG A 50 -11.10 -1.18 -1.60
N HIS A 51 -10.18 -0.90 -0.67
CA HIS A 51 -9.60 0.42 -0.50
C HIS A 51 -8.12 0.33 -0.17
N VAL A 52 -7.32 1.19 -0.78
CA VAL A 52 -5.91 1.41 -0.44
C VAL A 52 -5.66 2.91 -0.35
N VAL A 53 -5.08 3.34 0.78
CA VAL A 53 -4.75 4.74 1.04
C VAL A 53 -3.24 4.87 1.13
N PHE A 54 -2.66 5.76 0.32
CA PHE A 54 -1.26 6.15 0.41
C PHE A 54 -1.18 7.50 1.08
N ASP A 55 -0.72 7.51 2.32
CA ASP A 55 -0.40 8.74 3.05
C ASP A 55 0.99 9.24 2.65
N GLU A 56 1.17 10.56 2.68
CA GLU A 56 2.41 11.26 2.28
C GLU A 56 3.00 10.74 0.95
N VAL A 57 2.17 10.61 -0.08
CA VAL A 57 2.58 9.95 -1.34
C VAL A 57 3.73 10.66 -2.06
N ASP A 58 3.87 11.98 -1.88
CA ASP A 58 5.04 12.74 -2.33
C ASP A 58 6.35 12.22 -1.71
N GLN A 59 6.35 11.95 -0.41
CA GLN A 59 7.50 11.34 0.27
C GLN A 59 7.73 9.90 -0.18
N LEU A 60 6.67 9.07 -0.24
CA LEU A 60 6.77 7.67 -0.66
C LEU A 60 7.39 7.52 -2.05
N LEU A 61 7.05 8.41 -2.98
CA LEU A 61 7.57 8.38 -4.35
C LEU A 61 9.00 8.93 -4.46
N SER A 62 9.39 9.87 -3.60
CA SER A 62 10.73 10.47 -3.61
C SER A 62 11.83 9.56 -3.04
N MET A 63 11.48 8.65 -2.14
CA MET A 63 12.41 7.73 -1.50
C MET A 63 12.49 6.41 -2.27
N GLN A 64 13.66 6.07 -2.83
CA GLN A 64 13.83 4.86 -3.65
C GLN A 64 13.39 3.57 -2.95
N ASN A 65 13.68 3.42 -1.65
CA ASN A 65 13.35 2.24 -0.84
C ASN A 65 11.84 2.08 -0.55
N HIS A 66 11.04 3.13 -0.71
CA HIS A 66 9.58 3.09 -0.53
C HIS A 66 8.83 3.04 -1.86
N ARG A 67 9.44 3.60 -2.91
CA ARG A 67 8.83 3.71 -4.23
C ARG A 67 8.45 2.36 -4.81
N GLU A 68 9.35 1.38 -4.76
CA GLU A 68 9.11 0.06 -5.37
C GLU A 68 7.89 -0.62 -4.75
N GLY A 69 7.85 -0.71 -3.41
CA GLY A 69 6.72 -1.24 -2.68
C GLY A 69 5.43 -0.44 -2.89
N ALA A 70 5.51 0.89 -2.99
CA ALA A 70 4.34 1.71 -3.26
C ALA A 70 3.75 1.41 -4.65
N ILE A 71 4.61 1.34 -5.68
CA ILE A 71 4.21 1.00 -7.05
C ILE A 71 3.66 -0.43 -7.13
N TYR A 72 4.28 -1.38 -6.42
CA TYR A 72 3.76 -2.75 -6.30
C TYR A 72 2.33 -2.75 -5.73
N LEU A 73 2.10 -2.07 -4.61
CA LEU A 73 0.79 -2.01 -3.96
C LEU A 73 -0.26 -1.30 -4.83
N MET A 74 0.12 -0.25 -5.56
CA MET A 74 -0.75 0.41 -6.54
C MET A 74 -1.14 -0.54 -7.67
N SER A 75 -0.21 -1.36 -8.17
CA SER A 75 -0.53 -2.39 -9.17
C SER A 75 -1.48 -3.45 -8.64
N ARG A 76 -1.30 -3.89 -7.38
CA ARG A 76 -2.23 -4.84 -6.74
C ARG A 76 -3.61 -4.22 -6.58
N ALA A 77 -3.70 -2.95 -6.20
CA ALA A 77 -4.99 -2.28 -6.10
C ALA A 77 -5.75 -2.29 -7.45
N LEU A 78 -5.05 -2.09 -8.57
CA LEU A 78 -5.64 -2.23 -9.91
C LEU A 78 -6.11 -3.65 -10.22
N ASP A 79 -5.29 -4.66 -9.93
CA ASP A 79 -5.62 -6.07 -10.20
C ASP A 79 -6.92 -6.52 -9.52
N TYR A 80 -7.23 -5.93 -8.36
CA TYR A 80 -8.40 -6.26 -7.53
C TYR A 80 -9.52 -5.21 -7.59
N ASP A 81 -9.45 -4.24 -8.52
CA ASP A 81 -10.41 -3.13 -8.66
C ASP A 81 -10.67 -2.38 -7.33
N ALA A 82 -9.60 -2.22 -6.54
CA ALA A 82 -9.65 -1.50 -5.28
C ALA A 82 -9.56 0.02 -5.51
N GLN A 83 -10.37 0.78 -4.77
CA GLN A 83 -10.33 2.23 -4.80
C GLN A 83 -9.01 2.74 -4.18
N LEU A 84 -8.31 3.58 -4.94
CA LEU A 84 -7.10 4.27 -4.49
C LEU A 84 -7.42 5.68 -3.99
N ALA A 85 -6.81 6.05 -2.86
CA ALA A 85 -6.78 7.42 -2.36
C ALA A 85 -5.32 7.82 -2.07
N PHE A 86 -4.92 8.97 -2.58
CA PHE A 86 -3.60 9.56 -2.32
C PHE A 86 -3.77 10.79 -1.43
N VAL A 87 -3.04 10.81 -0.32
CA VAL A 87 -2.91 11.96 0.57
C VAL A 87 -1.49 12.48 0.43
N SER A 88 -1.35 13.77 0.18
CA SER A 88 -0.06 14.40 -0.15
C SER A 88 -0.06 15.84 0.31
N ALA A 89 1.05 16.31 0.88
CA ALA A 89 1.24 17.74 1.17
C ALA A 89 1.46 18.53 -0.13
N THR A 90 2.19 17.94 -1.07
CA THR A 90 2.50 18.53 -2.37
C THR A 90 2.07 17.62 -3.50
N ILE A 91 1.42 18.18 -4.53
CA ILE A 91 1.15 17.46 -5.78
C ILE A 91 2.29 17.76 -6.75
N THR A 92 3.32 16.91 -6.72
CA THR A 92 4.45 16.99 -7.67
C THR A 92 4.06 16.38 -9.03
N ALA A 93 4.86 16.65 -10.06
CA ALA A 93 4.65 16.02 -11.38
C ALA A 93 4.68 14.49 -11.31
N ASP A 94 5.46 13.91 -10.39
CA ASP A 94 5.54 12.48 -10.21
C ASP A 94 4.28 11.90 -9.55
N VAL A 95 3.76 12.57 -8.50
CA VAL A 95 2.47 12.23 -7.88
C VAL A 95 1.34 12.32 -8.92
N GLU A 96 1.32 13.38 -9.73
CA GLU A 96 0.31 13.55 -10.77
C GLU A 96 0.40 12.45 -11.84
N ARG A 97 1.61 12.10 -12.29
CA ARG A 97 1.84 11.03 -13.25
C ARG A 97 1.38 9.68 -12.71
N VAL A 98 1.75 9.33 -11.48
CA VAL A 98 1.35 8.07 -10.83
C VAL A 98 -0.16 8.03 -10.59
N SER A 99 -0.76 9.15 -10.17
CA SER A 99 -2.22 9.25 -10.01
C SER A 99 -2.97 8.91 -11.30
N ARG A 100 -2.55 9.47 -12.44
CA ARG A 100 -3.15 9.17 -13.76
C ARG A 100 -2.95 7.73 -14.21
N GLN A 101 -1.85 7.11 -13.81
CA GLN A 101 -1.50 5.75 -14.22
C GLN A 101 -2.26 4.69 -13.42
N TYR A 102 -2.46 4.90 -12.12
CA TYR A 102 -2.98 3.87 -11.22
C TYR A 102 -4.38 4.15 -10.68
N MET A 103 -4.88 5.39 -10.68
CA MET A 103 -6.21 5.69 -10.15
C MET A 103 -7.26 5.73 -11.26
N SER A 104 -8.47 5.25 -10.96
CA SER A 104 -9.63 5.37 -11.86
C SER A 104 -10.37 6.69 -11.62
N ASN A 105 -10.42 7.57 -12.63
CA ASN A 105 -11.11 8.88 -12.60
C ASN A 105 -10.87 9.68 -11.29
N PRO A 106 -9.61 9.95 -10.90
CA PRO A 106 -9.31 10.57 -9.62
C PRO A 106 -9.90 11.98 -9.52
N LYS A 107 -10.43 12.31 -8.34
CA LYS A 107 -10.86 13.67 -8.00
C LYS A 107 -9.81 14.33 -7.13
N ARG A 108 -9.31 15.47 -7.59
CA ARG A 108 -8.40 16.30 -6.80
C ARG A 108 -9.22 17.14 -5.82
N VAL A 109 -8.94 16.96 -4.54
CA VAL A 109 -9.50 17.77 -3.46
C VAL A 109 -8.33 18.55 -2.86
N THR A 110 -8.53 19.83 -2.59
CA THR A 110 -7.54 20.69 -1.95
C THR A 110 -8.24 21.48 -0.85
N PRO A 111 -7.65 21.60 0.35
CA PRO A 111 -8.22 22.45 1.39
C PRO A 111 -8.42 23.87 0.88
N PRO A 112 -9.46 24.58 1.35
CA PRO A 112 -9.59 26.00 1.07
C PRO A 112 -8.35 26.75 1.57
N VAL A 113 -7.91 27.72 0.77
CA VAL A 113 -6.85 28.67 1.14
C VAL A 113 -7.37 29.72 2.12
#